data_AF-A0A3C0PK88-F1
#
_entry.id   AF-A0A3C0PK88-F1
#
_cell.length_a   1.000
_cell.length_b   1.000
_cell.length_c   1.000
_cell.angle_alpha   90.00
_cell.angle_beta   90.00
_cell.angle_gamma   90.00
#
_symmetry.space_group_name_H-M   'P 1'
#
loop_
_entity.id
_entity.type
_entity.pdbx_description
1 polymer ?
#
loop_
_entity_poly.entity_id
_entity_poly.type
_entity_poly.pdbx_seq_one_letter_code
_entity_poly.pdbx_strand_id
1 'polypeptide(L)'
;MKTDKFDIGHVLQHVGFVLLLIGIGCIFIDMASSAIYSVNCFSGEYMAADFFIIMLGIALAFPSLLEDNNNGLSTMRIAVFMMVNVICLLLIKIGWSAKSLVDIKLDQYWMGIIAFIFGAKATQSFFESKMAGSDVSSSSSSSAKTTYSDADAVNIAIEQYGKFLYAKGNVRSVMHGKKLINNKLVDCVVIHLKNDYSEGISKSFKVKMPDGNEKDVETDIVAEVDKPSICYYAGDSIADEKSPDFKGSVGCKLRLNDSTECLLTCSHVLTDGSSINYSGYFDDTEETRINGKVDGRWFYGLRNNEFDIALIKDFNETAFGYFAGLNIKGARDITPDDIKKTKVKMIGRRDFYNEQNLKEGYIINHRSMAAITISYKNEEVGMENLMLISENANGDYKAVSRPGDSGCIIVDQNNYAVGIAIAQNSRFTYAMPIVKIVRKLKAEII
;
A
#
# COMPACT_ATOMS: atom_id res chain seq x y z
N MET A 1 -27.72 26.23 56.66
CA MET A 1 -26.70 25.21 56.38
C MET A 1 -26.80 24.82 54.92
N LYS A 2 -25.93 25.35 54.06
CA LYS A 2 -25.68 24.77 52.74
C LYS A 2 -24.84 23.53 53.01
N THR A 3 -25.39 22.35 52.76
CA THR A 3 -24.61 21.13 52.72
C THR A 3 -23.72 21.25 51.48
N ASP A 4 -22.41 21.46 51.68
CA ASP A 4 -21.44 21.32 50.62
C ASP A 4 -21.59 19.90 50.06
N LYS A 5 -22.16 19.81 48.85
CA LYS A 5 -22.24 18.54 48.14
C LYS A 5 -20.82 18.12 47.86
N PHE A 6 -20.37 17.11 48.59
CA PHE A 6 -19.10 16.44 48.38
C PHE A 6 -19.05 15.98 46.93
N ASP A 7 -18.21 16.62 46.11
CA ASP A 7 -18.04 16.27 44.71
C ASP A 7 -17.18 15.02 44.60
N ILE A 8 -17.85 13.87 44.54
CA ILE A 8 -17.25 12.55 44.39
C ILE A 8 -16.35 12.50 43.15
N GLY A 9 -16.63 13.27 42.09
CA GLY A 9 -15.86 13.29 40.86
C GLY A 9 -14.43 13.82 41.08
N HIS A 10 -14.30 14.93 41.81
CA HIS A 10 -12.98 15.49 42.12
C HIS A 10 -12.14 14.57 42.99
N VAL A 11 -12.76 13.85 43.92
CA VAL A 11 -12.07 12.88 44.78
C VAL A 11 -11.57 11.70 43.96
N LEU A 12 -12.39 11.15 43.05
CA LEU A 12 -11.99 10.06 42.17
C LEU A 12 -10.85 10.46 41.23
N GLN A 13 -10.87 11.68 40.70
CA GLN A 13 -9.76 12.19 39.87
C GLN A 13 -8.45 12.27 40.66
N HIS A 14 -8.49 12.77 41.90
CA HIS A 14 -7.30 12.82 42.76
C HIS A 14 -6.76 11.42 43.07
N VAL A 15 -7.64 10.46 43.37
CA VAL A 15 -7.25 9.05 43.53
C VAL A 15 -6.60 8.52 42.25
N GLY A 16 -7.15 8.86 41.07
CA GLY A 16 -6.57 8.50 39.78
C GLY A 16 -5.16 9.02 39.57
N PHE A 17 -4.91 10.29 39.86
CA PHE A 17 -3.57 10.88 39.77
C PHE A 17 -2.57 10.23 40.73
N VAL A 18 -3.00 9.93 41.96
CA VAL A 18 -2.17 9.23 42.94
C VAL A 18 -1.79 7.83 42.43
N LEU A 19 -2.75 7.07 41.89
CA LEU A 19 -2.49 5.75 41.30
C LEU A 19 -1.51 5.83 40.13
N LEU A 20 -1.67 6.82 39.24
CA LEU A 20 -0.78 7.02 38.10
C LEU A 20 0.66 7.30 38.56
N LEU A 21 0.84 8.18 39.55
CA LEU A 21 2.16 8.48 40.13
C LEU A 21 2.78 7.27 40.82
N ILE A 22 1.99 6.48 41.55
CA ILE A 22 2.46 5.24 42.19
C ILE A 22 2.95 4.26 41.13
N GLY A 23 2.15 3.98 40.10
CA GLY A 23 2.53 3.00 39.06
C GLY A 23 3.76 3.42 38.27
N ILE A 24 3.88 4.70 37.89
CA ILE A 24 5.09 5.22 37.24
C ILE A 24 6.30 5.14 38.19
N GLY A 25 6.12 5.49 39.46
CA GLY A 25 7.15 5.41 40.48
C GLY A 25 7.69 3.98 40.66
N CYS A 26 6.80 2.98 40.70
CA CYS A 26 7.17 1.57 40.79
C CYS A 26 8.03 1.13 39.60
N ILE A 27 7.65 1.48 38.37
CA ILE A 27 8.45 1.17 37.16
C ILE A 27 9.86 1.76 37.28
N PHE A 28 10.00 3.01 37.73
CA PHE A 28 11.31 3.63 37.91
C PHE A 28 12.13 2.95 39.01
N ILE A 29 11.51 2.56 40.12
CA ILE A 29 12.16 1.83 41.21
C ILE A 29 12.65 0.46 40.73
N ASP A 30 11.84 -0.26 39.94
CA ASP A 30 12.19 -1.56 39.39
C ASP A 30 13.34 -1.46 38.39
N MET A 31 13.30 -0.45 37.50
CA MET A 31 14.39 -0.16 36.56
C MET A 31 15.69 0.21 37.28
N ALA A 32 15.61 1.07 38.29
CA ALA A 32 16.79 1.47 39.08
C ALA A 32 17.37 0.29 39.88
N SER A 33 16.50 -0.54 40.46
CA SER A 33 16.91 -1.72 41.21
C SER A 33 17.59 -2.75 40.30
N SER A 34 17.06 -2.98 39.09
CA SER A 34 17.72 -3.86 38.12
C SER A 34 19.11 -3.34 37.71
N ALA A 35 19.24 -2.03 37.50
CA ALA A 35 20.52 -1.41 37.16
C ALA A 35 21.56 -1.48 38.29
N ILE A 36 21.15 -1.31 39.55
CA ILE A 36 22.05 -1.30 40.70
C ILE A 36 22.51 -2.72 41.06
N TYR A 37 21.61 -3.70 41.05
CA TYR A 37 21.92 -5.04 41.57
C TYR A 37 22.45 -6.01 40.51
N SER A 38 22.53 -5.61 39.22
CA SER A 38 22.96 -6.48 38.10
C SER A 38 22.19 -7.81 38.02
N VAL A 39 20.97 -7.84 38.57
CA VAL A 39 20.08 -8.99 38.50
C VAL A 39 19.07 -8.72 37.40
N ASN A 40 18.91 -9.67 36.48
CA ASN A 40 17.83 -9.69 35.50
C ASN A 40 16.48 -9.97 36.20
N CYS A 41 16.07 -9.07 37.09
CA CYS A 41 14.91 -9.23 37.98
C CYS A 41 13.65 -8.54 37.44
N PHE A 42 13.51 -8.40 36.11
CA PHE A 42 12.24 -8.00 35.55
C PHE A 42 11.30 -9.20 35.54
N SER A 43 10.67 -9.50 36.69
CA SER A 43 9.54 -10.43 36.66
C SER A 43 8.35 -9.73 36.02
N GLY A 44 7.79 -10.35 34.99
CA GLY A 44 6.69 -9.77 34.22
C GLY A 44 5.44 -9.49 35.04
N GLU A 45 5.33 -10.08 36.24
CA GLU A 45 4.26 -9.84 37.20
C GLU A 45 4.24 -8.41 37.74
N TYR A 46 5.39 -7.82 38.12
CA TYR A 46 5.46 -6.46 38.65
C TYR A 46 5.17 -5.43 37.56
N MET A 47 5.75 -5.63 36.37
CA MET A 47 5.46 -4.79 35.21
C MET A 47 3.97 -4.83 34.85
N ALA A 48 3.33 -6.00 34.85
CA ALA A 48 1.91 -6.10 34.55
C ALA A 48 1.03 -5.43 35.64
N ALA A 49 1.42 -5.53 36.91
CA ALA A 49 0.75 -4.85 38.02
C ALA A 49 0.87 -3.33 37.92
N ASP A 50 2.04 -2.81 37.60
CA ASP A 50 2.27 -1.38 37.43
C ASP A 50 1.49 -0.83 36.23
N PHE A 51 1.50 -1.53 35.10
CA PHE A 51 0.68 -1.18 33.93
C PHE A 51 -0.81 -1.16 34.27
N PHE A 52 -1.31 -2.12 35.05
CA PHE A 52 -2.69 -2.15 35.49
C PHE A 52 -3.04 -0.94 36.39
N ILE A 53 -2.17 -0.61 37.35
CA ILE A 53 -2.34 0.54 38.24
C ILE A 53 -2.34 1.86 37.45
N ILE A 54 -1.44 1.99 36.47
CA ILE A 54 -1.39 3.16 35.58
C ILE A 54 -2.67 3.27 34.76
N MET A 55 -3.14 2.18 34.15
CA MET A 55 -4.35 2.18 33.34
C MET A 55 -5.60 2.52 34.17
N LEU A 56 -5.71 1.97 35.39
CA LEU A 56 -6.76 2.33 36.33
C LEU A 56 -6.68 3.81 36.75
N GLY A 57 -5.47 4.30 37.01
CA GLY A 57 -5.21 5.70 37.33
C GLY A 57 -5.63 6.65 36.20
N ILE A 58 -5.30 6.32 34.95
CA ILE A 58 -5.69 7.08 33.75
C ILE A 58 -7.21 7.15 33.62
N ALA A 59 -7.92 6.02 33.80
CA ALA A 59 -9.38 5.98 33.68
C ALA A 59 -10.10 6.84 34.74
N LEU A 60 -9.54 6.92 35.96
CA LEU A 60 -10.09 7.72 37.04
C LEU A 60 -9.70 9.21 36.94
N ALA A 61 -8.46 9.51 36.54
CA ALA A 61 -7.95 10.87 36.40
C ALA A 61 -8.52 11.60 35.18
N PHE A 62 -8.76 10.88 34.09
CA PHE A 62 -9.19 11.44 32.80
C PHE A 62 -10.43 10.70 32.27
N PRO A 63 -11.61 10.87 32.89
CA PRO A 63 -12.84 10.21 32.44
C PRO A 63 -13.21 10.54 30.99
N SER A 64 -12.80 11.71 30.48
CA SER A 64 -12.98 12.12 29.08
C SER A 64 -12.28 11.20 28.07
N LEU A 65 -11.29 10.40 28.48
CA LEU A 65 -10.68 9.38 27.61
C LEU A 65 -11.62 8.19 27.33
N LEU A 66 -12.61 7.99 28.18
CA LEU A 66 -13.66 6.97 28.02
C LEU A 66 -14.95 7.55 27.45
N GLU A 67 -15.03 8.87 27.31
CA GLU A 67 -16.15 9.57 26.68
C GLU A 67 -15.95 9.64 25.16
N ASP A 68 -17.05 9.77 24.43
CA ASP A 68 -17.08 10.06 23.00
C ASP A 68 -17.13 11.58 22.77
N ASN A 69 -17.02 12.03 21.52
CA ASN A 69 -17.03 13.44 21.12
C ASN A 69 -18.33 14.19 21.50
N ASN A 70 -19.39 13.45 21.87
CA ASN A 70 -20.67 13.99 22.34
C ASN A 70 -20.77 14.10 23.87
N ASN A 71 -19.66 13.99 24.61
CA ASN A 71 -19.61 13.95 26.09
C ASN A 71 -20.44 12.80 26.71
N GLY A 72 -20.75 11.77 25.92
CA GLY A 72 -21.41 10.53 26.37
C GLY A 72 -20.38 9.41 26.54
N LEU A 73 -20.72 8.33 27.27
CA LEU A 73 -19.83 7.18 27.43
C LEU A 73 -19.57 6.48 26.08
N SER A 74 -18.30 6.33 25.69
CA SER A 74 -17.92 5.58 24.50
C SER A 74 -17.85 4.09 24.80
N THR A 75 -18.89 3.35 24.38
CA THR A 75 -18.98 1.90 24.57
C THR A 75 -17.75 1.16 24.00
N MET A 76 -17.18 1.64 22.90
CA MET A 76 -15.98 1.05 22.29
C MET A 76 -14.69 1.35 23.07
N ARG A 77 -14.49 2.59 23.52
CA ARG A 77 -13.30 2.94 24.33
C ARG A 77 -13.31 2.18 25.66
N ILE A 78 -14.50 2.02 26.26
CA ILE A 78 -14.71 1.20 27.45
C ILE A 78 -14.43 -0.28 27.18
N ALA A 79 -14.93 -0.84 26.07
CA ALA A 79 -14.68 -2.24 25.72
C ALA A 79 -13.19 -2.54 25.53
N VAL A 80 -12.47 -1.69 24.80
CA VAL A 80 -11.01 -1.82 24.63
C VAL A 80 -10.29 -1.70 25.97
N PHE A 81 -10.67 -0.73 26.81
CA PHE A 81 -10.11 -0.55 28.14
C PHE A 81 -10.33 -1.79 29.04
N MET A 82 -11.53 -2.36 29.06
CA MET A 82 -11.84 -3.59 29.80
C MET A 82 -11.00 -4.77 29.30
N MET A 83 -10.83 -4.89 27.99
CA MET A 83 -10.08 -5.99 27.39
C MET A 83 -8.59 -5.93 27.70
N VAL A 84 -7.99 -4.73 27.65
CA VAL A 84 -6.60 -4.51 28.06
C VAL A 84 -6.41 -4.86 29.54
N ASN A 85 -7.34 -4.44 30.41
CA ASN A 85 -7.28 -4.79 31.83
C ASN A 85 -7.40 -6.30 32.09
N VAL A 86 -8.26 -7.00 31.35
CA VAL A 86 -8.35 -8.47 31.43
C VAL A 86 -7.02 -9.12 31.03
N ILE A 87 -6.37 -8.64 29.98
CA ILE A 87 -5.06 -9.13 29.55
C ILE A 87 -4.00 -8.88 30.64
N CYS A 88 -3.95 -7.68 31.22
CA CYS A 88 -3.04 -7.37 32.34
C CYS A 88 -3.28 -8.32 33.53
N LEU A 89 -4.53 -8.54 33.93
CA LEU A 89 -4.86 -9.45 35.03
C LEU A 89 -4.49 -10.90 34.75
N LEU A 90 -4.67 -11.36 33.50
CA LEU A 90 -4.23 -12.70 33.09
C LEU A 90 -2.70 -12.81 33.15
N LEU A 91 -1.98 -11.80 32.69
CA LEU A 91 -0.51 -11.76 32.77
C LEU A 91 0.00 -11.78 34.21
N ILE A 92 -0.61 -11.00 35.12
CA ILE A 92 -0.29 -11.02 36.56
C ILE A 92 -0.52 -12.44 37.12
N LYS A 93 -1.68 -13.04 36.82
CA LYS A 93 -2.04 -14.37 37.33
C LYS A 93 -1.12 -15.47 36.82
N ILE A 94 -0.72 -15.41 35.54
CA ILE A 94 0.21 -16.39 34.96
C ILE A 94 1.62 -16.15 35.50
N GLY A 95 2.03 -14.89 35.68
CA GLY A 95 3.32 -14.50 36.27
C GLY A 95 3.56 -15.12 37.66
N TRP A 96 2.52 -15.27 38.49
CA TRP A 96 2.65 -15.97 39.77
C TRP A 96 3.09 -17.43 39.68
N SER A 97 2.84 -18.11 38.55
CA SER A 97 3.18 -19.52 38.36
C SER A 97 4.38 -19.74 37.43
N ALA A 98 4.73 -18.74 36.61
CA ALA A 98 5.72 -18.84 35.54
C ALA A 98 6.84 -17.82 35.71
N LYS A 99 8.11 -18.26 35.68
CA LYS A 99 9.28 -17.41 35.96
C LYS A 99 9.84 -16.69 34.73
N SER A 100 9.35 -16.99 33.54
CA SER A 100 9.79 -16.34 32.30
C SER A 100 8.65 -16.17 31.30
N LEU A 101 8.76 -15.16 30.42
CA LEU A 101 7.82 -14.93 29.31
C LEU A 101 7.71 -16.13 28.35
N VAL A 102 8.74 -16.97 28.28
CA VAL A 102 8.76 -18.20 27.48
C VAL A 102 7.86 -19.27 28.11
N ASP A 103 7.86 -19.37 29.45
CA ASP A 103 7.01 -20.30 30.21
C ASP A 103 5.53 -19.89 30.18
N ILE A 104 5.25 -18.61 29.97
CA ILE A 104 3.89 -18.06 29.83
C ILE A 104 3.19 -18.59 28.57
N LYS A 105 3.93 -19.18 27.61
CA LYS A 105 3.40 -19.68 26.32
C LYS A 105 2.39 -18.73 25.70
N LEU A 106 2.72 -17.43 25.72
CA LEU A 106 1.95 -16.41 25.04
C LEU A 106 2.13 -16.63 23.54
N ASP A 107 1.32 -17.52 23.00
CA ASP A 107 1.42 -17.99 21.63
C ASP A 107 1.11 -16.88 20.63
N GLN A 108 1.41 -17.15 19.36
CA GLN A 108 1.09 -16.23 18.25
C GLN A 108 -0.40 -15.87 18.20
N TYR A 109 -1.27 -16.69 18.81
CA TYR A 109 -2.71 -16.46 18.89
C TYR A 109 -3.05 -15.29 19.82
N TRP A 110 -2.40 -15.16 20.98
CA TRP A 110 -2.55 -13.98 21.85
C TRP A 110 -2.08 -12.69 21.20
N MET A 111 -0.96 -12.73 20.47
CA MET A 111 -0.50 -11.57 19.68
C MET A 111 -1.52 -11.20 18.59
N GLY A 112 -2.16 -12.20 17.97
CA GLY A 112 -3.26 -11.99 17.03
C GLY A 112 -4.48 -11.33 17.67
N ILE A 113 -4.88 -11.74 18.88
CA ILE A 113 -5.99 -11.12 19.63
C ILE A 113 -5.66 -9.66 19.95
N ILE A 114 -4.47 -9.38 20.47
CA ILE A 114 -4.04 -8.01 20.79
C ILE A 114 -4.03 -7.13 19.53
N ALA A 115 -3.43 -7.64 18.44
CA ALA A 115 -3.38 -6.93 17.17
C ALA A 115 -4.79 -6.68 16.58
N PHE A 116 -5.71 -7.64 16.74
CA PHE A 116 -7.08 -7.49 16.29
C PHE A 116 -7.84 -6.41 17.09
N ILE A 117 -7.68 -6.35 18.41
CA ILE A 117 -8.35 -5.36 19.27
C ILE A 117 -7.87 -3.95 18.95
N PHE A 118 -6.56 -3.75 18.83
CA PHE A 118 -6.00 -2.45 18.46
C PHE A 118 -6.29 -2.10 16.99
N GLY A 119 -6.26 -3.10 16.10
CA GLY A 119 -6.60 -2.94 14.68
C GLY A 119 -8.06 -2.55 14.47
N ALA A 120 -9.00 -3.12 15.23
CA ALA A 120 -10.42 -2.79 15.17
C ALA A 120 -10.66 -1.31 15.54
N LYS A 121 -9.98 -0.79 16.56
CA LYS A 121 -10.07 0.63 16.94
C LYS A 121 -9.40 1.56 15.92
N ALA A 122 -8.25 1.18 15.38
CA ALA A 122 -7.58 1.95 14.32
C ALA A 122 -8.47 2.03 13.06
N THR A 123 -9.11 0.92 12.70
CA THR A 123 -10.05 0.84 11.58
C THR A 123 -11.29 1.70 11.84
N GLN A 124 -11.89 1.61 13.03
CA GLN A 124 -13.03 2.46 13.38
C GLN A 124 -12.67 3.94 13.40
N SER A 125 -11.54 4.34 14.00
CA SER A 125 -11.06 5.72 14.01
C SER A 125 -10.79 6.25 12.59
N PHE A 126 -10.30 5.40 11.69
CA PHE A 126 -10.16 5.75 10.28
C PHE A 126 -11.51 6.00 9.60
N PHE A 127 -12.53 5.20 9.91
CA PHE A 127 -13.89 5.44 9.41
C PHE A 127 -14.54 6.67 10.05
N GLU A 128 -14.41 6.86 11.36
CA GLU A 128 -14.93 8.02 12.09
C GLU A 128 -14.30 9.33 11.62
N SER A 129 -12.97 9.38 11.44
CA SER A 129 -12.28 10.58 10.94
C SER A 129 -12.63 10.91 9.48
N LYS A 130 -12.91 9.89 8.66
CA LYS A 130 -13.44 10.06 7.30
C LYS A 130 -14.90 10.53 7.28
N MET A 131 -15.69 10.22 8.31
CA MET A 131 -17.10 10.61 8.42
C MET A 131 -17.33 11.90 9.23
N ALA A 132 -16.41 12.30 10.12
CA ALA A 132 -16.52 13.49 10.96
C ALA A 132 -16.00 14.79 10.28
N GLY A 133 -15.48 14.68 9.05
CA GLY A 133 -14.95 15.80 8.27
C GLY A 133 -16.03 16.66 7.60
N SER A 134 -17.05 17.12 8.35
CA SER A 134 -17.95 18.20 7.91
C SER A 134 -18.86 18.66 9.05
N ASP A 135 -18.33 19.46 9.98
CA ASP A 135 -19.18 20.27 10.87
C ASP A 135 -18.59 21.67 11.08
N VAL A 136 -19.23 22.66 10.45
CA VAL A 136 -19.20 24.07 10.88
C VAL A 136 -20.67 24.50 11.09
N SER A 137 -21.05 24.52 12.36
CA SER A 137 -22.12 25.31 13.01
C SER A 137 -23.43 25.62 12.25
N SER A 138 -24.43 24.76 12.51
CA SER A 138 -25.83 25.08 12.89
C SER A 138 -26.61 26.18 12.16
N SER A 139 -27.46 25.81 11.20
CA SER A 139 -28.92 25.98 11.30
C SER A 139 -29.65 25.35 10.09
N SER A 140 -30.76 24.67 10.40
CA SER A 140 -31.70 23.96 9.50
C SER A 140 -31.26 22.60 8.94
N SER A 141 -32.05 21.59 9.31
CA SER A 141 -32.01 20.20 8.88
C SER A 141 -32.32 20.07 7.39
N SER A 142 -31.28 20.04 6.56
CA SER A 142 -31.32 19.40 5.24
C SER A 142 -30.20 18.38 5.22
N SER A 143 -30.57 17.10 5.14
CA SER A 143 -29.63 15.99 4.93
C SER A 143 -28.68 16.34 3.80
N ALA A 144 -27.43 16.65 4.12
CA ALA A 144 -26.40 16.90 3.12
C ALA A 144 -26.24 15.61 2.30
N LYS A 145 -26.82 15.61 1.11
CA LYS A 145 -26.79 14.47 0.20
C LYS A 145 -25.34 14.31 -0.28
N THR A 146 -24.61 13.37 0.31
CA THR A 146 -23.26 13.02 -0.12
C THR A 146 -23.32 12.69 -1.62
N THR A 147 -22.70 13.52 -2.45
CA THR A 147 -22.78 13.36 -3.90
C THR A 147 -21.67 12.43 -4.34
N TYR A 148 -22.03 11.20 -4.74
CA TYR A 148 -21.10 10.22 -5.29
C TYR A 148 -20.73 10.57 -6.74
N SER A 149 -19.44 10.50 -7.07
CA SER A 149 -18.95 10.68 -8.43
C SER A 149 -19.28 9.49 -9.33
N ASP A 150 -19.08 9.64 -10.65
CA ASP A 150 -19.18 8.51 -11.60
C ASP A 150 -18.11 7.45 -11.34
N ALA A 151 -16.90 7.88 -10.93
CA ALA A 151 -15.81 6.99 -10.53
C ALA A 151 -16.17 6.15 -9.29
N ASP A 152 -16.81 6.77 -8.29
CA ASP A 152 -17.28 6.05 -7.09
C ASP A 152 -18.29 4.97 -7.46
N ALA A 153 -19.23 5.29 -8.36
CA ALA A 153 -20.22 4.33 -8.83
C ALA A 153 -19.58 3.12 -9.53
N VAL A 154 -18.53 3.34 -10.34
CA VAL A 154 -17.79 2.23 -10.97
C VAL A 154 -17.09 1.36 -9.92
N ASN A 155 -16.41 1.97 -8.94
CA ASN A 155 -15.72 1.19 -7.90
C ASN A 155 -16.72 0.34 -7.10
N ILE A 156 -17.86 0.92 -6.73
CA ILE A 156 -18.94 0.17 -6.05
C ILE A 156 -19.50 -0.93 -6.97
N ALA A 157 -19.61 -0.70 -8.28
CA ALA A 157 -20.00 -1.74 -9.23
C ALA A 157 -19.02 -2.93 -9.20
N ILE A 158 -17.72 -2.64 -9.20
CA ILE A 158 -16.66 -3.66 -9.16
C ILE A 158 -16.75 -4.46 -7.85
N GLU A 159 -16.99 -3.79 -6.72
CA GLU A 159 -17.18 -4.45 -5.42
C GLU A 159 -18.42 -5.35 -5.39
N GLN A 160 -19.56 -4.86 -5.88
CA GLN A 160 -20.83 -5.60 -5.86
C GLN A 160 -20.84 -6.79 -6.83
N TYR A 161 -20.27 -6.62 -8.03
CA TYR A 161 -20.37 -7.61 -9.11
C TYR A 161 -19.09 -8.40 -9.38
N GLY A 162 -17.94 -7.98 -8.84
CA GLY A 162 -16.63 -8.58 -9.13
C GLY A 162 -16.61 -10.08 -8.86
N LYS A 163 -17.07 -10.53 -7.69
CA LYS A 163 -17.12 -11.96 -7.34
C LYS A 163 -17.95 -12.79 -8.33
N PHE A 164 -19.10 -12.27 -8.76
CA PHE A 164 -19.94 -12.92 -9.76
C PHE A 164 -19.25 -12.99 -11.13
N LEU A 165 -18.58 -11.91 -11.54
CA LEU A 165 -17.83 -11.87 -12.80
C LEU A 165 -16.69 -12.88 -12.81
N TYR A 166 -15.89 -12.93 -11.74
CA TYR A 166 -14.79 -13.90 -11.63
C TYR A 166 -15.27 -15.37 -11.61
N ALA A 167 -16.47 -15.64 -11.06
CA ALA A 167 -17.05 -16.97 -11.05
C ALA A 167 -17.37 -17.53 -12.45
N LYS A 168 -17.42 -16.68 -13.49
CA LYS A 168 -17.60 -17.12 -14.89
C LYS A 168 -16.37 -17.84 -15.47
N GLY A 169 -15.21 -17.74 -14.84
CA GLY A 169 -13.99 -18.47 -15.23
C GLY A 169 -13.26 -17.92 -16.48
N ASN A 170 -13.98 -17.28 -17.41
CA ASN A 170 -13.42 -16.61 -18.59
C ASN A 170 -13.00 -15.15 -18.34
N VAL A 171 -13.31 -14.58 -17.18
CA VAL A 171 -12.87 -13.23 -16.80
C VAL A 171 -11.43 -13.27 -16.28
N ARG A 172 -10.57 -12.42 -16.86
CA ARG A 172 -9.17 -12.23 -16.47
C ARG A 172 -9.06 -11.19 -15.36
N SER A 173 -9.69 -10.03 -15.55
CA SER A 173 -9.69 -8.94 -14.60
C SER A 173 -10.89 -8.03 -14.79
N VAL A 174 -11.28 -7.36 -13.70
CA VAL A 174 -12.32 -6.35 -13.67
C VAL A 174 -11.73 -5.09 -13.06
N MET A 175 -11.89 -3.94 -13.72
CA MET A 175 -11.28 -2.69 -13.28
C MET A 175 -12.08 -1.47 -13.73
N HIS A 176 -11.75 -0.31 -13.15
CA HIS A 176 -12.31 0.96 -13.58
C HIS A 176 -11.63 1.43 -14.86
N GLY A 177 -12.42 1.80 -15.88
CA GLY A 177 -11.90 2.51 -17.04
C GLY A 177 -12.90 3.51 -17.57
N LYS A 178 -12.69 3.94 -18.82
CA LYS A 178 -13.62 4.81 -19.53
C LYS A 178 -13.96 4.24 -20.89
N LYS A 179 -15.19 4.46 -21.35
CA LYS A 179 -15.67 4.07 -22.67
C LYS A 179 -16.10 5.30 -23.45
N LEU A 180 -15.84 5.32 -24.75
CA LEU A 180 -16.30 6.40 -25.61
C LEU A 180 -17.75 6.14 -26.01
N ILE A 181 -18.68 6.97 -25.54
CA ILE A 181 -20.11 6.92 -25.87
C ILE A 181 -20.49 8.30 -26.40
N ASN A 182 -20.98 8.37 -27.64
CA ASN A 182 -21.37 9.62 -28.30
C ASN A 182 -20.26 10.70 -28.23
N ASN A 183 -19.01 10.30 -28.50
CA ASN A 183 -17.81 11.15 -28.45
C ASN A 183 -17.48 11.73 -27.06
N LYS A 184 -18.08 11.20 -25.99
CA LYS A 184 -17.78 11.54 -24.60
C LYS A 184 -17.20 10.32 -23.89
N LEU A 185 -16.11 10.52 -23.15
CA LEU A 185 -15.58 9.49 -22.26
C LEU A 185 -16.48 9.39 -21.02
N VAL A 186 -17.03 8.21 -20.78
CA VAL A 186 -17.89 7.89 -19.63
C VAL A 186 -17.20 6.82 -18.79
N ASP A 187 -17.23 6.98 -17.47
CA ASP A 187 -16.70 5.98 -16.54
C ASP A 187 -17.48 4.66 -16.64
N CYS A 188 -16.75 3.55 -16.70
CA CYS A 188 -17.33 2.22 -16.91
C CYS A 188 -16.54 1.13 -16.19
N VAL A 189 -17.19 -0.01 -15.95
CA VAL A 189 -16.53 -1.25 -15.57
C VAL A 189 -15.89 -1.87 -16.81
N VAL A 190 -14.56 -1.95 -16.84
CA VAL A 190 -13.83 -2.66 -17.89
C VAL A 190 -13.63 -4.10 -17.46
N ILE A 191 -14.04 -5.03 -18.31
CA ILE A 191 -13.93 -6.47 -18.10
C ILE A 191 -12.99 -7.05 -19.15
N HIS A 192 -11.85 -7.58 -18.71
CA HIS A 192 -10.91 -8.27 -19.56
C HIS A 192 -11.26 -9.75 -19.59
N LEU A 193 -11.42 -10.31 -20.79
CA LEU A 193 -11.75 -11.72 -20.99
C LEU A 193 -10.53 -12.49 -21.49
N LYS A 194 -10.46 -13.77 -21.13
CA LYS A 194 -9.40 -14.70 -21.60
C LYS A 194 -9.57 -15.08 -23.08
N ASN A 195 -10.78 -14.98 -23.59
CA ASN A 195 -11.21 -15.29 -24.95
C ASN A 195 -12.25 -14.24 -25.41
N ASP A 196 -12.93 -14.50 -26.53
CA ASP A 196 -13.97 -13.65 -27.12
C ASP A 196 -15.39 -13.94 -26.60
N TYR A 197 -15.55 -14.94 -25.74
CA TYR A 197 -16.86 -15.35 -25.21
C TYR A 197 -17.38 -14.37 -24.16
N SER A 198 -18.35 -13.52 -24.54
CA SER A 198 -18.93 -12.47 -23.69
C SER A 198 -20.38 -12.74 -23.26
N GLU A 199 -20.93 -13.91 -23.59
CA GLU A 199 -22.32 -14.25 -23.29
C GLU A 199 -22.61 -14.22 -21.78
N GLY A 200 -23.75 -13.63 -21.42
CA GLY A 200 -24.17 -13.48 -20.03
C GLY A 200 -23.37 -12.45 -19.22
N ILE A 201 -22.53 -11.63 -19.85
CA ILE A 201 -21.94 -10.44 -19.24
C ILE A 201 -22.81 -9.24 -19.62
N SER A 202 -23.33 -8.53 -18.60
CA SER A 202 -24.20 -7.39 -18.83
C SER A 202 -23.45 -6.20 -19.43
N LYS A 203 -24.11 -5.47 -20.34
CA LYS A 203 -23.57 -4.22 -20.93
C LYS A 203 -23.60 -3.04 -19.95
N SER A 204 -24.39 -3.15 -18.89
CA SER A 204 -24.43 -2.20 -17.77
C SER A 204 -24.83 -2.91 -16.47
N PHE A 205 -24.49 -2.32 -15.33
CA PHE A 205 -24.85 -2.79 -14.00
C PHE A 205 -25.68 -1.75 -13.25
N LYS A 206 -26.74 -2.20 -12.59
CA LYS A 206 -27.53 -1.38 -11.66
C LYS A 206 -26.92 -1.42 -10.28
N VAL A 207 -26.16 -0.39 -9.93
CA VAL A 207 -25.41 -0.34 -8.69
C VAL A 207 -26.24 0.32 -7.61
N LYS A 208 -26.35 -0.33 -6.45
CA LYS A 208 -26.97 0.27 -5.26
C LYS A 208 -25.94 1.13 -4.54
N MET A 209 -26.12 2.45 -4.58
CA MET A 209 -25.24 3.42 -3.93
C MET A 209 -25.48 3.44 -2.41
N PRO A 210 -24.52 3.88 -1.58
CA PRO A 210 -24.68 3.87 -0.12
C PRO A 210 -25.75 4.84 0.39
N ASP A 211 -26.14 5.85 -0.40
CA ASP A 211 -27.31 6.71 -0.12
C ASP A 211 -28.67 6.02 -0.43
N GLY A 212 -28.65 4.77 -0.86
CA GLY A 212 -29.82 3.99 -1.22
C GLY A 212 -30.32 4.19 -2.66
N ASN A 213 -29.78 5.16 -3.41
CA ASN A 213 -30.13 5.35 -4.81
C ASN A 213 -29.53 4.26 -5.69
N GLU A 214 -30.17 3.97 -6.83
CA GLU A 214 -29.58 3.10 -7.86
C GLU A 214 -28.97 3.94 -8.97
N LYS A 215 -27.86 3.47 -9.54
CA LYS A 215 -27.18 4.11 -10.67
C LYS A 215 -26.78 3.06 -11.70
N ASP A 216 -27.08 3.33 -12.96
CA ASP A 216 -26.60 2.50 -14.07
C ASP A 216 -25.12 2.83 -14.36
N VAL A 217 -24.29 1.81 -14.39
CA VAL A 217 -22.87 1.89 -14.72
C VAL A 217 -22.59 1.07 -15.97
N GLU A 218 -21.98 1.69 -16.97
CA GLU A 218 -21.66 1.06 -18.25
C GLU A 218 -20.57 -0.01 -18.11
N THR A 219 -20.56 -0.96 -19.05
CA THR A 219 -19.53 -1.99 -19.18
C THR A 219 -18.76 -1.83 -20.49
N ASP A 220 -17.44 -1.96 -20.45
CA ASP A 220 -16.57 -2.11 -21.61
C ASP A 220 -15.91 -3.50 -21.57
N ILE A 221 -15.96 -4.25 -22.67
CA ILE A 221 -15.45 -5.63 -22.73
C ILE A 221 -14.23 -5.65 -23.64
N VAL A 222 -13.10 -6.10 -23.09
CA VAL A 222 -11.87 -6.32 -23.85
C VAL A 222 -11.63 -7.81 -23.95
N ALA A 223 -11.82 -8.35 -25.14
CA ALA A 223 -11.63 -9.77 -25.43
C ALA A 223 -10.15 -10.15 -25.57
N GLU A 224 -9.87 -11.44 -25.42
CA GLU A 224 -8.57 -12.05 -25.74
C GLU A 224 -7.37 -11.38 -25.06
N VAL A 225 -7.50 -11.13 -23.76
CA VAL A 225 -6.43 -10.61 -22.92
C VAL A 225 -5.64 -11.79 -22.34
N ASP A 226 -4.48 -12.01 -22.95
CA ASP A 226 -3.49 -12.99 -22.53
C ASP A 226 -2.93 -12.66 -21.13
N LYS A 227 -2.37 -13.69 -20.47
CA LYS A 227 -1.84 -13.53 -19.12
C LYS A 227 -0.57 -12.67 -19.18
N PRO A 228 -0.43 -11.65 -18.31
CA PRO A 228 0.79 -10.87 -18.28
C PRO A 228 1.96 -11.70 -17.75
N SER A 229 3.12 -11.49 -18.35
CA SER A 229 4.38 -12.07 -17.91
C SER A 229 5.43 -10.99 -17.78
N ILE A 230 6.37 -11.21 -16.87
CA ILE A 230 7.64 -10.50 -16.92
C ILE A 230 8.32 -10.85 -18.25
N CYS A 231 8.98 -9.88 -18.87
CA CYS A 231 9.65 -10.13 -20.14
C CYS A 231 11.12 -9.74 -20.02
N TYR A 232 12.00 -10.70 -20.24
CA TYR A 232 13.45 -10.60 -20.09
C TYR A 232 14.10 -11.12 -21.37
N TYR A 233 14.97 -10.35 -22.05
CA TYR A 233 15.91 -10.78 -23.12
C TYR A 233 16.74 -9.57 -23.66
N ALA A 234 17.79 -9.87 -24.45
CA ALA A 234 18.99 -9.05 -24.75
C ALA A 234 18.80 -7.56 -25.17
N GLY A 235 19.60 -6.66 -24.57
CA GLY A 235 19.88 -5.30 -25.05
C GLY A 235 20.01 -4.24 -23.94
N ASP A 236 21.20 -3.62 -23.79
CA ASP A 236 21.82 -2.97 -22.61
C ASP A 236 20.96 -2.53 -21.42
N SER A 237 21.39 -3.03 -20.26
CA SER A 237 20.45 -3.55 -19.29
C SER A 237 21.10 -3.69 -17.92
N ILE A 238 20.35 -3.35 -16.88
CA ILE A 238 20.71 -3.84 -15.55
C ILE A 238 20.53 -5.37 -15.55
N ALA A 239 21.50 -6.07 -14.98
CA ALA A 239 21.42 -7.50 -14.69
C ALA A 239 22.22 -7.81 -13.42
N ASP A 240 21.84 -8.87 -12.71
CA ASP A 240 22.69 -9.44 -11.68
C ASP A 240 23.97 -10.03 -12.30
N GLU A 241 25.11 -9.95 -11.59
CA GLU A 241 26.39 -10.47 -12.09
C GLU A 241 26.35 -11.98 -12.37
N LYS A 242 25.59 -12.75 -11.59
CA LYS A 242 25.48 -14.21 -11.76
C LYS A 242 24.54 -14.59 -12.91
N SER A 243 23.72 -13.64 -13.38
CA SER A 243 22.70 -13.84 -14.42
C SER A 243 22.73 -12.73 -15.49
N PRO A 244 23.86 -12.53 -16.19
CA PRO A 244 24.09 -11.37 -17.06
C PRO A 244 23.18 -11.33 -18.31
N ASP A 245 22.56 -12.45 -18.66
CA ASP A 245 21.60 -12.55 -19.76
C ASP A 245 20.18 -12.10 -19.35
N PHE A 246 19.90 -12.04 -18.03
CA PHE A 246 18.63 -11.56 -17.50
C PHE A 246 18.63 -10.04 -17.39
N LYS A 247 18.20 -9.43 -18.48
CA LYS A 247 18.41 -8.03 -18.76
C LYS A 247 17.12 -7.22 -18.60
N GLY A 248 17.16 -6.21 -17.73
CA GLY A 248 16.09 -5.21 -17.54
C GLY A 248 16.56 -3.80 -17.81
N SER A 249 15.81 -2.81 -17.34
CA SER A 249 16.10 -1.39 -17.56
C SER A 249 16.22 -0.64 -16.24
N VAL A 250 16.94 0.48 -16.28
CA VAL A 250 17.01 1.42 -15.16
C VAL A 250 15.84 2.37 -15.28
N GLY A 251 15.09 2.54 -14.21
CA GLY A 251 13.97 3.48 -14.19
C GLY A 251 14.49 4.90 -14.02
N CYS A 252 14.93 5.21 -12.81
CA CYS A 252 15.40 6.54 -12.46
C CYS A 252 16.44 6.50 -11.36
N LYS A 253 17.15 7.61 -11.20
CA LYS A 253 18.00 7.86 -10.06
C LYS A 253 17.12 8.40 -8.92
N LEU A 254 17.36 7.90 -7.72
CA LEU A 254 16.71 8.33 -6.50
C LEU A 254 17.73 8.85 -5.51
N ARG A 255 17.27 9.74 -4.62
CA ARG A 255 17.95 10.06 -3.36
C ARG A 255 17.07 9.65 -2.19
N LEU A 256 17.60 8.79 -1.32
CA LEU A 256 16.94 8.36 -0.10
C LEU A 256 17.04 9.45 0.99
N ASN A 257 16.30 9.27 2.09
CA ASN A 257 16.28 10.20 3.21
C ASN A 257 17.63 10.35 3.94
N ASP A 258 18.50 9.34 3.85
CA ASP A 258 19.87 9.36 4.37
C ASP A 258 20.87 9.95 3.36
N SER A 259 20.37 10.56 2.27
CA SER A 259 21.15 11.10 1.15
C SER A 259 21.85 10.04 0.29
N THR A 260 21.59 8.74 0.50
CA THR A 260 22.09 7.69 -0.39
C THR A 260 21.49 7.88 -1.78
N GLU A 261 22.35 8.00 -2.79
CA GLU A 261 21.94 8.00 -4.18
C GLU A 261 21.94 6.58 -4.75
N CYS A 262 20.86 6.21 -5.43
CA CYS A 262 20.68 4.88 -5.95
C CYS A 262 19.93 4.86 -7.28
N LEU A 263 20.05 3.76 -8.01
CA LEU A 263 19.26 3.47 -9.20
C LEU A 263 18.09 2.56 -8.82
N LEU A 264 16.91 2.90 -9.32
CA LEU A 264 15.69 2.10 -9.17
C LEU A 264 15.49 1.20 -10.40
N THR A 265 15.20 -0.08 -10.16
CA THR A 265 14.77 -1.06 -11.17
C THR A 265 13.78 -2.05 -10.54
N CYS A 266 13.38 -3.09 -11.29
CA CYS A 266 12.55 -4.17 -10.76
C CYS A 266 13.40 -5.23 -10.03
N SER A 267 12.87 -5.81 -8.95
CA SER A 267 13.57 -6.87 -8.22
C SER A 267 13.76 -8.10 -9.09
N HIS A 268 12.77 -8.45 -9.91
CA HIS A 268 12.87 -9.63 -10.77
C HIS A 268 13.99 -9.54 -11.82
N VAL A 269 14.49 -8.34 -12.10
CA VAL A 269 15.64 -8.13 -12.99
C VAL A 269 16.92 -8.64 -12.35
N LEU A 270 17.05 -8.55 -11.03
CA LEU A 270 18.23 -8.96 -10.28
C LEU A 270 18.13 -10.39 -9.73
N THR A 271 17.02 -11.09 -9.98
CA THR A 271 16.76 -12.45 -9.50
C THR A 271 16.50 -13.43 -10.64
N ASP A 272 17.00 -13.14 -11.84
CA ASP A 272 16.83 -13.98 -13.03
C ASP A 272 15.34 -14.31 -13.29
N GLY A 273 14.48 -13.30 -13.11
CA GLY A 273 13.04 -13.39 -13.33
C GLY A 273 12.27 -14.13 -12.24
N SER A 274 12.93 -14.48 -11.15
CA SER A 274 12.30 -15.14 -10.03
C SER A 274 11.59 -14.12 -9.14
N SER A 275 10.49 -14.53 -8.54
CA SER A 275 9.74 -13.75 -7.56
C SER A 275 10.41 -13.71 -6.18
N ILE A 276 11.73 -13.81 -6.05
CA ILE A 276 12.36 -13.88 -4.72
C ILE A 276 12.14 -12.56 -3.96
N ASN A 277 11.71 -12.66 -2.70
CA ASN A 277 11.48 -11.50 -1.85
C ASN A 277 12.56 -11.40 -0.76
N TYR A 278 13.41 -10.38 -0.85
CA TYR A 278 14.44 -10.10 0.14
C TYR A 278 13.92 -9.27 1.33
N SER A 279 12.64 -8.89 1.31
CA SER A 279 11.97 -8.14 2.39
C SER A 279 12.62 -6.79 2.73
N GLY A 280 13.37 -6.20 1.79
CA GLY A 280 13.96 -4.87 1.89
C GLY A 280 15.48 -4.87 1.84
N TYR A 281 16.11 -4.21 2.81
CA TYR A 281 17.57 -4.08 2.92
C TYR A 281 18.21 -5.41 3.30
N PHE A 282 19.39 -5.67 2.74
CA PHE A 282 20.21 -6.81 3.12
C PHE A 282 21.68 -6.42 3.14
N ASP A 283 22.45 -7.07 4.02
CA ASP A 283 23.84 -6.69 4.32
C ASP A 283 24.82 -7.11 3.20
N ASP A 284 24.54 -8.24 2.55
CA ASP A 284 25.35 -8.78 1.45
C ASP A 284 25.01 -8.08 0.14
N THR A 285 25.77 -7.05 -0.22
CA THR A 285 25.57 -6.39 -1.51
C THR A 285 26.04 -7.29 -2.65
N GLU A 286 25.17 -7.57 -3.62
CA GLU A 286 25.54 -8.33 -4.82
C GLU A 286 26.01 -7.38 -5.93
N GLU A 287 27.05 -7.77 -6.67
CA GLU A 287 27.56 -7.00 -7.79
C GLU A 287 26.52 -6.97 -8.92
N THR A 288 26.33 -5.79 -9.51
CA THR A 288 25.36 -5.59 -10.58
C THR A 288 26.08 -5.16 -11.86
N ARG A 289 25.60 -5.66 -13.01
CA ARG A 289 26.04 -5.14 -14.31
C ARG A 289 25.17 -3.98 -14.76
N ILE A 290 25.79 -2.87 -15.13
CA ILE A 290 25.16 -1.75 -15.82
C ILE A 290 25.83 -1.61 -17.19
N ASN A 291 25.03 -1.64 -18.26
CA ASN A 291 25.52 -1.58 -19.64
C ASN A 291 26.63 -2.62 -19.92
N GLY A 292 26.46 -3.83 -19.38
CA GLY A 292 27.37 -4.96 -19.54
C GLY A 292 28.64 -4.93 -18.68
N LYS A 293 28.91 -3.88 -17.91
CA LYS A 293 30.06 -3.78 -16.99
C LYS A 293 29.61 -3.95 -15.55
N VAL A 294 30.41 -4.64 -14.74
CA VAL A 294 30.21 -4.68 -13.28
C VAL A 294 30.38 -3.27 -12.75
N ASP A 295 29.29 -2.67 -12.32
CA ASP A 295 29.21 -1.29 -11.92
C ASP A 295 27.96 -1.09 -11.05
N GLY A 296 28.16 -0.95 -9.75
CA GLY A 296 27.09 -0.87 -8.77
C GLY A 296 26.86 -2.13 -7.95
N ARG A 297 26.13 -1.93 -6.86
CA ARG A 297 25.88 -2.90 -5.79
C ARG A 297 24.39 -2.93 -5.45
N TRP A 298 23.76 -4.07 -5.65
CA TRP A 298 22.38 -4.31 -5.24
C TRP A 298 22.32 -4.41 -3.70
N PHE A 299 21.51 -3.56 -3.06
CA PHE A 299 21.46 -3.47 -1.59
C PHE A 299 20.05 -3.46 -1.00
N TYR A 300 19.03 -3.45 -1.86
CA TYR A 300 17.63 -3.46 -1.47
C TYR A 300 16.80 -4.21 -2.50
N GLY A 301 15.99 -5.16 -2.05
CA GLY A 301 15.07 -5.93 -2.90
C GLY A 301 13.76 -6.17 -2.18
N LEU A 302 12.64 -5.79 -2.81
CA LEU A 302 11.31 -6.04 -2.27
C LEU A 302 10.40 -6.54 -3.38
N ARG A 303 9.89 -7.77 -3.19
CA ARG A 303 8.86 -8.36 -4.04
C ARG A 303 7.69 -8.82 -3.19
N ASN A 304 6.54 -8.18 -3.34
CA ASN A 304 5.29 -8.61 -2.71
C ASN A 304 4.11 -8.36 -3.66
N ASN A 305 2.87 -8.33 -3.15
CA ASN A 305 1.68 -8.06 -3.97
C ASN A 305 1.57 -6.59 -4.43
N GLU A 306 2.37 -5.66 -3.91
CA GLU A 306 2.33 -4.24 -4.30
C GLU A 306 3.59 -3.78 -5.04
N PHE A 307 4.74 -4.38 -4.73
CA PHE A 307 6.06 -3.92 -5.16
C PHE A 307 6.86 -5.05 -5.79
N ASP A 308 7.64 -4.67 -6.79
CA ASP A 308 8.70 -5.45 -7.40
C ASP A 308 9.84 -4.47 -7.70
N ILE A 309 10.60 -4.13 -6.66
CA ILE A 309 11.59 -3.05 -6.69
C ILE A 309 12.95 -3.52 -6.20
N ALA A 310 14.00 -3.02 -6.85
CA ALA A 310 15.37 -3.14 -6.39
C ALA A 310 16.12 -1.81 -6.47
N LEU A 311 17.05 -1.60 -5.55
CA LEU A 311 17.93 -0.44 -5.51
C LEU A 311 19.40 -0.84 -5.64
N ILE A 312 20.13 -0.09 -6.47
CA ILE A 312 21.56 -0.28 -6.73
C ILE A 312 22.30 0.99 -6.33
N LYS A 313 23.36 0.87 -5.52
CA LYS A 313 24.24 1.97 -5.09
C LYS A 313 25.66 1.77 -5.62
N ASP A 314 26.58 2.66 -5.26
CA ASP A 314 28.02 2.54 -5.55
C ASP A 314 28.32 2.36 -7.05
N PHE A 315 27.54 3.01 -7.90
CA PHE A 315 27.67 2.97 -9.36
C PHE A 315 28.41 4.20 -9.90
N ASN A 316 29.06 4.06 -11.05
CA ASN A 316 29.74 5.15 -11.72
C ASN A 316 28.77 5.94 -12.62
N GLU A 317 28.48 7.20 -12.23
CA GLU A 317 27.58 8.08 -13.00
C GLU A 317 28.00 8.27 -14.47
N THR A 318 29.30 8.25 -14.76
CA THR A 318 29.79 8.45 -16.13
C THR A 318 29.60 7.21 -17.02
N ALA A 319 29.55 6.02 -16.41
CA ALA A 319 29.18 4.79 -17.09
C ALA A 319 27.65 4.68 -17.24
N PHE A 320 26.92 5.34 -16.34
CA PHE A 320 25.49 5.51 -16.39
C PHE A 320 25.07 6.70 -17.27
N GLY A 321 25.07 6.48 -18.59
CA GLY A 321 24.50 7.44 -19.53
C GLY A 321 22.97 7.46 -19.43
N TYR A 322 22.40 8.19 -18.46
CA TYR A 322 20.99 8.56 -18.50
C TYR A 322 20.70 9.25 -19.84
N PHE A 323 19.45 9.21 -20.32
CA PHE A 323 19.07 9.98 -21.51
C PHE A 323 19.43 11.44 -21.27
N ALA A 324 20.51 11.90 -21.91
CA ALA A 324 20.91 13.29 -21.89
C ALA A 324 19.70 14.10 -22.37
N GLY A 325 19.08 14.88 -21.49
CA GLY A 325 17.89 15.69 -21.80
C GLY A 325 16.58 15.28 -21.11
N LEU A 326 16.48 14.10 -20.48
CA LEU A 326 15.28 13.76 -19.72
C LEU A 326 15.33 14.34 -18.30
N ASN A 327 14.82 15.57 -18.14
CA ASN A 327 14.62 16.18 -16.82
C ASN A 327 13.27 15.74 -16.24
N ILE A 328 13.31 14.73 -15.37
CA ILE A 328 12.13 14.26 -14.62
C ILE A 328 11.87 15.24 -13.47
N LYS A 329 10.71 15.89 -13.48
CA LYS A 329 10.36 16.96 -12.51
C LYS A 329 9.96 16.44 -11.12
N GLY A 330 9.82 15.13 -10.98
CA GLY A 330 9.33 14.45 -9.78
C GLY A 330 8.28 13.40 -10.10
N ALA A 331 7.58 12.92 -9.07
CA ALA A 331 6.53 11.91 -9.17
C ALA A 331 5.14 12.56 -9.22
N ARG A 332 4.26 12.07 -10.09
CA ARG A 332 2.84 12.46 -10.14
C ARG A 332 1.94 11.23 -10.01
N ASP A 333 0.87 11.37 -9.24
CA ASP A 333 -0.13 10.33 -9.08
C ASP A 333 -1.11 10.34 -10.27
N ILE A 334 -1.56 9.16 -10.68
CA ILE A 334 -2.53 9.00 -11.77
C ILE A 334 -3.92 8.83 -11.16
N THR A 335 -4.87 9.58 -11.69
CA THR A 335 -6.25 9.64 -11.23
C THR A 335 -7.19 9.05 -12.29
N PRO A 336 -8.47 8.81 -11.96
CA PRO A 336 -9.46 8.44 -12.97
C PRO A 336 -9.55 9.42 -14.15
N ASP A 337 -9.24 10.70 -13.96
CA ASP A 337 -9.30 11.70 -15.03
C ASP A 337 -8.23 11.53 -16.11
N ASP A 338 -7.14 10.84 -15.79
CA ASP A 338 -6.05 10.53 -16.71
C ASP A 338 -6.42 9.42 -17.72
N ILE A 339 -7.41 8.58 -17.40
CA ILE A 339 -7.78 7.40 -18.19
C ILE A 339 -8.20 7.81 -19.60
N LYS A 340 -7.51 7.26 -20.60
CA LYS A 340 -7.64 7.50 -22.05
C LYS A 340 -7.37 8.95 -22.48
N LYS A 341 -6.88 9.81 -21.59
CA LYS A 341 -6.54 11.22 -21.88
C LYS A 341 -5.05 11.50 -21.78
N THR A 342 -4.41 10.98 -20.73
CA THR A 342 -3.00 11.27 -20.45
C THR A 342 -2.11 10.41 -21.34
N LYS A 343 -1.37 11.09 -22.22
CA LYS A 343 -0.26 10.51 -22.96
C LYS A 343 0.93 10.31 -22.05
N VAL A 344 1.60 9.18 -22.23
CA VAL A 344 2.82 8.82 -21.53
C VAL A 344 3.90 8.39 -22.49
N LYS A 345 5.14 8.56 -22.07
CA LYS A 345 6.34 8.09 -22.76
C LYS A 345 7.04 7.09 -21.85
N MET A 346 7.42 5.96 -22.41
CA MET A 346 8.28 5.02 -21.71
C MET A 346 9.73 5.30 -22.07
N ILE A 347 10.54 5.58 -21.06
CA ILE A 347 11.99 5.72 -21.20
C ILE A 347 12.63 4.47 -20.66
N GLY A 348 13.22 3.71 -21.58
CA GLY A 348 13.91 2.46 -21.31
C GLY A 348 15.28 2.41 -21.94
N ARG A 349 15.86 1.22 -21.99
CA ARG A 349 17.14 0.90 -22.63
C ARG A 349 17.56 1.78 -23.85
N ARG A 350 18.80 2.23 -23.84
CA ARG A 350 19.34 3.23 -24.80
C ARG A 350 19.56 2.70 -26.22
N ASP A 351 19.80 1.41 -26.36
CA ASP A 351 19.94 0.71 -27.65
C ASP A 351 18.64 0.69 -28.46
N PHE A 352 17.51 0.85 -27.77
CA PHE A 352 16.18 0.63 -28.33
C PHE A 352 15.30 1.86 -28.27
N TYR A 353 15.57 2.74 -27.31
CA TYR A 353 14.99 4.06 -27.18
C TYR A 353 16.11 5.06 -27.44
N ASN A 354 15.98 5.86 -28.49
CA ASN A 354 16.69 7.13 -28.63
C ASN A 354 15.63 8.24 -28.62
N GLU A 355 16.02 9.51 -28.58
CA GLU A 355 15.06 10.63 -28.58
C GLU A 355 14.06 10.56 -29.76
N GLN A 356 14.44 9.90 -30.85
CA GLN A 356 13.63 9.72 -32.05
C GLN A 356 12.72 8.47 -32.00
N ASN A 357 12.93 7.57 -31.04
CA ASN A 357 12.27 6.26 -30.94
C ASN A 357 11.60 6.03 -29.57
N LEU A 358 11.27 7.09 -28.84
CA LEU A 358 10.48 6.99 -27.62
C LEU A 358 9.11 6.36 -27.94
N LYS A 359 8.74 5.32 -27.20
CA LYS A 359 7.41 4.72 -27.36
C LYS A 359 6.41 5.52 -26.54
N GLU A 360 5.38 5.97 -27.21
CA GLU A 360 4.26 6.68 -26.60
C GLU A 360 3.09 5.73 -26.38
N GLY A 361 2.28 6.05 -25.38
CA GLY A 361 1.02 5.36 -25.13
C GLY A 361 0.08 6.21 -24.29
N TYR A 362 -0.98 5.58 -23.81
CA TYR A 362 -2.02 6.19 -23.00
C TYR A 362 -2.27 5.37 -21.75
N ILE A 363 -2.59 6.06 -20.66
CA ILE A 363 -3.12 5.41 -19.46
C ILE A 363 -4.48 4.81 -19.79
N ILE A 364 -4.63 3.49 -19.69
CA ILE A 364 -5.91 2.77 -19.90
C ILE A 364 -6.61 2.50 -18.58
N ASN A 365 -5.85 2.30 -17.52
CA ASN A 365 -6.35 2.18 -16.17
C ASN A 365 -5.32 2.75 -15.19
N HIS A 366 -5.79 3.54 -14.23
CA HIS A 366 -4.95 4.19 -13.22
C HIS A 366 -4.55 3.29 -12.06
N ARG A 367 -5.31 2.21 -11.80
CA ARG A 367 -5.14 1.31 -10.66
C ARG A 367 -6.05 0.10 -10.82
N SER A 368 -5.45 -1.10 -10.76
CA SER A 368 -6.19 -2.34 -10.61
C SER A 368 -6.60 -2.52 -9.14
N MET A 369 -7.91 -2.67 -8.90
CA MET A 369 -8.42 -2.95 -7.54
C MET A 369 -8.23 -4.42 -7.15
N ALA A 370 -8.46 -5.32 -8.10
CA ALA A 370 -8.15 -6.72 -7.93
C ALA A 370 -6.69 -7.01 -8.32
N ALA A 371 -6.13 -8.04 -7.69
CA ALA A 371 -4.81 -8.55 -8.04
C ALA A 371 -4.80 -9.08 -9.49
N ILE A 372 -3.77 -8.68 -10.24
CA ILE A 372 -3.48 -9.15 -11.58
C ILE A 372 -2.40 -10.22 -11.46
N THR A 373 -2.71 -11.44 -11.89
CA THR A 373 -1.76 -12.55 -11.88
C THR A 373 -0.69 -12.36 -12.95
N ILE A 374 0.56 -12.16 -12.52
CA ILE A 374 1.75 -12.06 -13.36
C ILE A 374 2.53 -13.38 -13.28
N SER A 375 2.93 -13.91 -14.42
CA SER A 375 3.83 -15.06 -14.50
C SER A 375 5.29 -14.62 -14.35
N TYR A 376 5.92 -15.06 -13.26
CA TYR A 376 7.36 -15.02 -13.03
C TYR A 376 7.99 -16.36 -13.45
N LYS A 377 9.32 -16.47 -13.44
CA LYS A 377 10.03 -17.69 -13.85
C LYS A 377 9.68 -18.91 -12.98
N ASN A 378 9.49 -18.69 -11.68
CA ASN A 378 9.32 -19.74 -10.67
C ASN A 378 7.89 -19.88 -10.16
N GLU A 379 7.06 -18.83 -10.23
CA GLU A 379 5.67 -18.87 -9.75
C GLU A 379 4.76 -17.86 -10.46
N GLU A 380 3.47 -17.93 -10.15
CA GLU A 380 2.50 -16.89 -10.53
C GLU A 380 2.15 -16.05 -9.31
N VAL A 381 2.24 -14.73 -9.43
CA VAL A 381 2.01 -13.80 -8.32
C VAL A 381 0.88 -12.84 -8.67
N GLY A 382 -0.08 -12.68 -7.75
CA GLY A 382 -1.08 -11.63 -7.84
C GLY A 382 -0.49 -10.29 -7.42
N MET A 383 -0.50 -9.30 -8.32
CA MET A 383 -0.06 -7.94 -8.04
C MET A 383 -1.22 -6.95 -8.11
N GLU A 384 -1.33 -6.11 -7.09
CA GLU A 384 -2.39 -5.13 -6.89
C GLU A 384 -1.92 -3.74 -7.31
N ASN A 385 -2.89 -2.86 -7.54
CA ASN A 385 -2.66 -1.44 -7.80
C ASN A 385 -1.82 -1.13 -9.04
N LEU A 386 -1.83 -2.01 -10.04
CA LEU A 386 -1.10 -1.79 -11.28
C LEU A 386 -1.85 -0.79 -12.17
N MET A 387 -1.09 0.05 -12.86
CA MET A 387 -1.57 0.82 -13.99
C MET A 387 -1.47 -0.01 -15.26
N LEU A 388 -2.37 0.22 -16.19
CA LEU A 388 -2.30 -0.35 -17.53
C LEU A 388 -2.08 0.75 -18.56
N ILE A 389 -1.18 0.48 -19.50
CA ILE A 389 -0.78 1.40 -20.56
C ILE A 389 -0.89 0.68 -21.90
N SER A 390 -1.33 1.39 -22.93
CA SER A 390 -1.41 0.85 -24.29
C SER A 390 -0.99 1.89 -25.32
N GLU A 391 -0.51 1.45 -26.48
CA GLU A 391 -0.19 2.33 -27.62
C GLU A 391 -1.43 3.13 -28.07
N ASN A 392 -2.63 2.57 -27.92
CA ASN A 392 -3.90 3.17 -28.33
C ASN A 392 -4.83 3.43 -27.14
N ALA A 393 -5.48 4.59 -27.12
CA ALA A 393 -6.45 4.95 -26.07
C ALA A 393 -7.81 4.26 -26.24
N ASN A 394 -8.22 3.94 -27.47
CA ASN A 394 -9.59 3.53 -27.80
C ASN A 394 -9.60 2.29 -28.70
N GLY A 395 -9.65 1.09 -28.11
CA GLY A 395 -9.64 -0.16 -28.87
C GLY A 395 -8.27 -0.46 -29.48
N ASP A 396 -8.15 -1.63 -30.15
CA ASP A 396 -6.90 -2.17 -30.69
C ASP A 396 -5.71 -1.99 -29.76
N TYR A 397 -5.94 -2.33 -28.49
CA TYR A 397 -4.92 -2.21 -27.45
C TYR A 397 -3.71 -3.07 -27.82
N LYS A 398 -2.54 -2.47 -27.67
CA LYS A 398 -1.22 -3.09 -27.85
C LYS A 398 -0.28 -2.58 -26.76
N ALA A 399 0.52 -3.47 -26.18
CA ALA A 399 1.51 -3.08 -25.18
C ALA A 399 2.52 -2.09 -25.77
N VAL A 400 2.94 -1.12 -24.94
CA VAL A 400 3.96 -0.12 -25.30
C VAL A 400 5.37 -0.71 -25.11
N SER A 401 5.49 -1.60 -24.13
CA SER A 401 6.72 -2.30 -23.78
C SER A 401 7.00 -3.49 -24.69
N ARG A 402 8.24 -3.95 -24.58
CA ARG A 402 8.79 -5.16 -25.19
C ARG A 402 9.68 -5.89 -24.16
N PRO A 403 10.15 -7.11 -24.46
CA PRO A 403 11.05 -7.81 -23.56
C PRO A 403 12.30 -7.00 -23.18
N GLY A 404 12.59 -6.99 -21.87
CA GLY A 404 13.70 -6.26 -21.27
C GLY A 404 13.42 -4.80 -20.89
N ASP A 405 12.17 -4.34 -21.05
CA ASP A 405 11.72 -3.03 -20.54
C ASP A 405 11.28 -3.08 -19.05
N SER A 406 11.39 -4.22 -18.38
CA SER A 406 11.16 -4.30 -16.95
C SER A 406 12.08 -3.34 -16.21
N GLY A 407 11.51 -2.43 -15.42
CA GLY A 407 12.25 -1.39 -14.70
C GLY A 407 12.25 -0.03 -15.41
N CYS A 408 11.81 0.07 -16.67
CA CYS A 408 11.71 1.34 -17.39
C CYS A 408 10.80 2.33 -16.68
N ILE A 409 11.21 3.60 -16.67
CA ILE A 409 10.38 4.68 -16.15
C ILE A 409 9.36 5.11 -17.20
N ILE A 410 8.16 5.43 -16.73
CA ILE A 410 7.09 5.99 -17.53
C ILE A 410 6.86 7.41 -17.03
N VAL A 411 6.88 8.37 -17.95
CA VAL A 411 6.64 9.78 -17.66
C VAL A 411 5.43 10.27 -18.45
N ASP A 412 4.74 11.28 -17.93
CA ASP A 412 3.71 11.98 -18.68
C ASP A 412 4.28 13.06 -19.63
N GLN A 413 3.41 13.69 -20.40
CA GLN A 413 3.75 14.81 -21.30
C GLN A 413 4.42 16.02 -20.62
N ASN A 414 4.34 16.14 -19.29
CA ASN A 414 4.93 17.22 -18.52
C ASN A 414 6.28 16.82 -17.89
N ASN A 415 6.78 15.61 -18.19
CA ASN A 415 7.95 14.97 -17.60
C ASN A 415 7.84 14.70 -16.09
N TYR A 416 6.63 14.44 -15.59
CA TYR A 416 6.50 13.82 -14.27
C TYR A 416 6.53 12.30 -14.44
N ALA A 417 7.31 11.63 -13.60
CA ALA A 417 7.27 10.18 -13.51
C ALA A 417 5.89 9.75 -12.97
N VAL A 418 5.30 8.74 -13.60
CA VAL A 418 3.99 8.20 -13.22
C VAL A 418 4.08 6.74 -12.82
N GLY A 419 5.02 5.97 -13.37
CA GLY A 419 5.21 4.58 -12.99
C GLY A 419 6.47 3.92 -13.51
N ILE A 420 6.64 2.65 -13.15
CA ILE A 420 7.68 1.76 -13.66
C ILE A 420 7.05 0.51 -14.26
N ALA A 421 7.46 0.16 -15.48
CA ALA A 421 6.99 -1.03 -16.16
C ALA A 421 7.51 -2.31 -15.49
N ILE A 422 6.64 -3.30 -15.30
CA ILE A 422 6.99 -4.57 -14.63
C ILE A 422 6.69 -5.81 -15.47
N ALA A 423 5.65 -5.75 -16.30
CA ALA A 423 5.14 -6.88 -17.04
C ALA A 423 4.36 -6.39 -18.26
N GLN A 424 4.06 -7.30 -19.18
CA GLN A 424 3.26 -7.01 -20.35
C GLN A 424 2.47 -8.22 -20.82
N ASN A 425 1.53 -7.96 -21.70
CA ASN A 425 0.88 -8.99 -22.53
C ASN A 425 0.71 -8.43 -23.95
N SER A 426 -0.08 -9.08 -24.80
CA SER A 426 -0.31 -8.60 -26.18
C SER A 426 -1.01 -7.23 -26.26
N ARG A 427 -1.76 -6.83 -25.22
CA ARG A 427 -2.64 -5.65 -25.21
C ARG A 427 -2.11 -4.48 -24.38
N PHE A 428 -1.42 -4.77 -23.28
CA PHE A 428 -1.11 -3.80 -22.23
C PHE A 428 0.30 -3.98 -21.65
N THR A 429 0.91 -2.85 -21.33
CA THR A 429 2.03 -2.74 -20.40
C THR A 429 1.49 -2.52 -19.00
N TYR A 430 1.99 -3.28 -18.03
CA TYR A 430 1.61 -3.18 -16.63
C TYR A 430 2.70 -2.45 -15.85
N ALA A 431 2.32 -1.47 -15.06
CA ALA A 431 3.25 -0.60 -14.36
C ALA A 431 2.86 -0.35 -12.90
N MET A 432 3.86 -0.28 -12.02
CA MET A 432 3.67 0.16 -10.63
C MET A 432 3.64 1.70 -10.57
N PRO A 433 2.71 2.32 -9.83
CA PRO A 433 2.71 3.77 -9.61
C PRO A 433 3.97 4.23 -8.87
N ILE A 434 4.74 5.15 -9.48
CA ILE A 434 6.03 5.59 -8.91
C ILE A 434 5.84 6.33 -7.59
N VAL A 435 4.72 7.04 -7.42
CA VAL A 435 4.36 7.74 -6.19
C VAL A 435 4.31 6.79 -4.99
N LYS A 436 3.85 5.54 -5.18
CA LYS A 436 3.87 4.54 -4.10
C LYS A 436 5.30 4.16 -3.74
N ILE A 437 6.16 3.97 -4.73
CA ILE A 437 7.56 3.57 -4.55
C ILE A 437 8.33 4.66 -3.78
N VAL A 438 8.27 5.91 -4.24
CA VAL A 438 9.00 7.02 -3.58
C VAL A 438 8.51 7.25 -2.15
N ARG A 439 7.21 7.12 -1.87
CA ARG A 439 6.67 7.19 -0.50
C ARG A 439 7.15 6.02 0.37
N LYS A 440 7.13 4.80 -0.17
CA LYS A 440 7.59 3.59 0.54
C LYS A 440 9.06 3.70 0.93
N LEU A 441 9.89 4.22 0.03
CA LEU A 441 11.32 4.37 0.22
C LEU A 441 11.73 5.67 0.93
N LYS A 442 10.78 6.60 1.15
CA LYS A 442 11.05 7.98 1.60
C LYS A 442 12.12 8.65 0.73
N ALA A 443 11.95 8.55 -0.58
CA ALA A 443 12.92 8.98 -1.58
C ALA A 443 12.39 10.14 -2.44
N GLU A 444 13.30 10.85 -3.10
CA GLU A 444 13.02 11.80 -4.17
C GLU A 444 13.65 11.32 -5.49
N ILE A 445 13.05 11.69 -6.62
CA ILE A 445 13.64 11.45 -7.96
C ILE A 445 14.57 12.63 -8.26
N ILE A 446 15.79 12.33 -8.72
CA ILE A 446 16.85 13.33 -8.95
C ILE A 446 17.41 13.29 -10.36
#